data_AF-A0A940TH68-F1
#
_entry.id   AF-A0A940TH68-F1
#
_cell.length_a   1.000
_cell.length_b   1.000
_cell.length_c   1.000
_cell.angle_alpha   90.00
_cell.angle_beta   90.00
_cell.angle_gamma   90.00
#
_symmetry.space_group_name_H-M   'P 1'
#
loop_
_entity.id
_entity.type
_entity.pdbx_description
1 polymer ?
#
loop_
_entity_poly.entity_id
_entity_poly.type
_entity_poly.pdbx_seq_one_letter_code
_entity_poly.pdbx_strand_id
1 'polypeptide(L)'
;AVTLKIIERSEIPHEVSEVLGDTNSSIINALISDIIVNSYDCPYLTISPDIYSAMKGLLKFNYERIYKNPSIKDEDSKLRNMFTVVYDRFYDQLVSGDPQTEIYCDYLSSYNPEYFRKYSENNMQGRIVVDYISGMTDRYFNDCFTKFIMPKKFGKNIYS
;
A
#
# COMPACT_ATOMS: atom_id res chain seq x y z
N ALA A 1 -2.73 0.37 -5.86
CA ALA A 1 -2.97 -0.51 -7.04
C ALA A 1 -4.46 -0.61 -7.45
N VAL A 2 -5.43 -0.58 -6.51
CA VAL A 2 -6.88 -0.67 -6.82
C VAL A 2 -7.49 0.64 -7.39
N THR A 3 -6.74 1.74 -7.46
CA THR A 3 -7.21 3.05 -7.95
C THR A 3 -6.52 3.52 -9.23
N LEU A 4 -5.79 2.63 -9.91
CA LEU A 4 -5.12 2.97 -11.17
C LEU A 4 -5.97 2.43 -12.31
N LYS A 5 -6.71 3.32 -12.98
CA LYS A 5 -7.49 3.07 -14.21
C LYS A 5 -6.61 2.66 -15.41
N ILE A 6 -5.65 1.77 -15.20
CA ILE A 6 -4.60 1.39 -16.15
C ILE A 6 -5.04 0.16 -16.97
N ILE A 7 -6.05 -0.55 -16.52
CA ILE A 7 -6.60 -1.74 -17.18
C ILE A 7 -8.09 -1.54 -17.37
N GLU A 8 -8.57 -1.65 -18.61
CA GLU A 8 -10.00 -1.80 -18.88
C GLU A 8 -10.44 -3.24 -18.61
N ARG A 9 -11.65 -3.42 -18.07
CA ARG A 9 -12.14 -4.75 -17.66
C ARG A 9 -12.30 -5.72 -18.83
N SER A 10 -12.56 -5.17 -20.02
CA SER A 10 -12.56 -5.88 -21.31
C SER A 10 -11.21 -6.50 -21.66
N GLU A 11 -10.12 -6.07 -21.03
CA GLU A 11 -8.78 -6.56 -21.31
C GLU A 11 -8.40 -7.78 -20.45
N ILE A 12 -9.20 -8.12 -19.44
CA ILE A 12 -8.99 -9.33 -18.64
C ILE A 12 -9.11 -10.54 -19.57
N PRO A 13 -8.13 -11.48 -19.55
CA PRO A 13 -8.20 -12.66 -20.40
C PRO A 13 -9.50 -13.44 -20.18
N HIS A 14 -10.13 -13.87 -21.28
CA HIS A 14 -11.43 -14.57 -21.23
C HIS A 14 -11.40 -15.76 -20.27
N GLU A 15 -10.33 -16.56 -20.32
CA GLU A 15 -10.11 -17.73 -19.46
C GLU A 15 -10.12 -17.39 -17.95
N VAL A 16 -9.75 -16.16 -17.60
CA VAL A 16 -9.77 -15.66 -16.21
C VAL A 16 -11.17 -15.14 -15.87
N SER A 17 -11.76 -14.32 -16.74
CA SER A 17 -13.08 -13.73 -16.51
C SER A 17 -14.21 -14.77 -16.51
N GLU A 18 -14.04 -15.89 -17.21
CA GLU A 18 -15.01 -16.99 -17.22
C GLU A 18 -15.10 -17.68 -15.85
N VAL A 19 -13.97 -17.76 -15.12
CA VAL A 19 -13.89 -18.43 -13.82
C VAL A 19 -14.13 -17.46 -12.66
N LEU A 20 -13.55 -16.25 -12.71
CA LEU A 20 -13.62 -15.28 -11.62
C LEU A 20 -14.65 -14.16 -11.85
N GLY A 21 -15.19 -14.05 -13.07
CA GLY A 21 -15.95 -12.88 -13.51
C GLY A 21 -15.07 -11.69 -13.87
N ASP A 22 -15.69 -10.63 -14.36
CA ASP A 22 -15.06 -9.43 -14.90
C ASP A 22 -15.14 -8.20 -13.97
N THR A 23 -15.73 -8.38 -12.77
CA THR A 23 -15.85 -7.33 -11.77
C THR A 23 -15.09 -7.64 -10.48
N ASN A 24 -14.62 -6.60 -9.78
CA ASN A 24 -13.97 -6.79 -8.47
C ASN A 24 -14.87 -7.58 -7.50
N SER A 25 -16.18 -7.29 -7.48
CA SER A 25 -17.13 -7.99 -6.63
C SER A 25 -17.29 -9.45 -7.03
N SER A 26 -17.40 -9.76 -8.33
CA SER A 26 -17.48 -11.16 -8.79
C SER A 26 -16.21 -11.94 -8.50
N ILE A 27 -15.04 -11.33 -8.72
CA ILE A 27 -13.73 -11.94 -8.47
C ILE A 27 -13.57 -12.26 -6.98
N ILE A 28 -13.86 -11.28 -6.11
CA ILE A 28 -13.79 -11.48 -4.65
C ILE A 28 -14.75 -12.56 -4.20
N ASN A 29 -15.99 -12.54 -4.70
CA ASN A 29 -17.00 -13.55 -4.34
C ASN A 29 -16.58 -14.95 -4.78
N ALA A 30 -16.09 -15.12 -6.03
CA ALA A 30 -15.63 -16.40 -6.54
C ALA A 30 -14.50 -16.98 -5.69
N LEU A 31 -13.50 -16.15 -5.35
CA LEU A 31 -12.37 -16.55 -4.50
C LEU A 31 -12.83 -16.95 -3.09
N ILE A 32 -13.66 -16.13 -2.44
CA ILE A 32 -14.14 -16.40 -1.07
C ILE A 32 -15.00 -17.66 -1.05
N SER A 33 -15.96 -17.79 -1.97
CA SER A 33 -16.84 -18.95 -2.05
C SER A 33 -16.04 -20.24 -2.27
N ASP A 34 -15.04 -20.22 -3.16
CA ASP A 34 -14.20 -21.38 -3.41
C ASP A 34 -13.35 -21.77 -2.19
N ILE A 35 -12.73 -20.79 -1.52
CA ILE A 35 -11.99 -21.03 -0.27
C ILE A 35 -12.89 -21.66 0.79
N ILE A 36 -14.09 -21.11 1.00
CA ILE A 36 -15.04 -21.63 2.00
C ILE A 36 -15.40 -23.09 1.69
N VAL A 37 -15.73 -23.38 0.43
CA VAL A 37 -16.16 -24.73 0.02
C VAL A 37 -15.02 -25.73 0.12
N ASN A 38 -13.83 -25.39 -0.38
CA ASN A 38 -12.71 -26.34 -0.43
C ASN A 38 -11.98 -26.47 0.91
N SER A 39 -12.08 -25.47 1.79
CA SER A 39 -11.45 -25.51 3.12
C SER A 39 -12.40 -26.01 4.22
N TYR A 40 -13.65 -26.35 3.88
CA TYR A 40 -14.61 -26.88 4.85
C TYR A 40 -14.10 -28.20 5.44
N ASP A 41 -14.17 -28.34 6.77
CA ASP A 41 -13.65 -29.47 7.54
C ASP A 41 -12.15 -29.80 7.33
N CYS A 42 -11.38 -28.88 6.76
CA CYS A 42 -9.93 -29.02 6.61
C CYS A 42 -9.19 -28.19 7.67
N PRO A 43 -8.08 -28.69 8.24
CA PRO A 43 -7.24 -27.91 9.16
C PRO A 43 -6.39 -26.84 8.45
N TYR A 44 -6.61 -26.60 7.16
CA TYR A 44 -5.86 -25.65 6.33
C TYR A 44 -6.77 -25.04 5.26
N LEU A 45 -6.39 -23.85 4.79
CA LEU A 45 -7.06 -23.21 3.66
C LEU A 45 -6.57 -23.82 2.34
N THR A 46 -7.50 -24.15 1.46
CA THR A 46 -7.23 -24.65 0.12
C THR A 46 -8.18 -24.01 -0.88
N ILE A 47 -7.75 -23.97 -2.14
CA ILE A 47 -8.51 -23.41 -3.26
C ILE A 47 -8.52 -24.44 -4.38
N SER A 48 -9.57 -24.45 -5.19
CA SER A 48 -9.68 -25.39 -6.31
C SER A 48 -8.61 -25.11 -7.38
N PRO A 49 -8.19 -26.14 -8.14
CA PRO A 49 -7.21 -25.96 -9.22
C PRO A 49 -7.62 -24.91 -10.26
N ASP A 50 -8.92 -24.81 -10.57
CA ASP A 50 -9.45 -23.89 -11.57
C ASP A 50 -9.36 -22.43 -11.09
N ILE A 51 -9.78 -22.18 -9.85
CA ILE A 51 -9.66 -20.86 -9.20
C ILE A 51 -8.19 -20.47 -9.03
N TYR A 52 -7.32 -21.42 -8.68
CA TYR A 52 -5.88 -21.18 -8.62
C TYR A 52 -5.30 -20.77 -9.98
N SER A 53 -5.65 -21.48 -11.04
CA SER A 53 -5.19 -21.19 -12.40
C SER A 53 -5.65 -19.80 -12.85
N ALA A 54 -6.94 -19.49 -12.66
CA ALA A 54 -7.51 -18.20 -13.02
C ALA A 54 -6.89 -17.05 -12.20
N MET A 55 -6.68 -17.24 -10.90
CA MET A 55 -6.03 -16.26 -10.03
C MET A 55 -4.58 -16.00 -10.48
N LYS A 56 -3.84 -17.05 -10.84
CA LYS A 56 -2.46 -16.93 -11.37
C LYS A 56 -2.45 -16.19 -12.71
N GLY A 57 -3.42 -16.46 -13.58
CA GLY A 57 -3.62 -15.74 -14.84
C GLY A 57 -3.90 -14.25 -14.61
N LEU A 58 -4.80 -13.93 -13.69
CA LEU A 58 -5.13 -12.54 -13.31
C LEU A 58 -3.90 -11.81 -12.75
N LEU A 59 -3.15 -12.44 -11.85
CA LEU A 59 -1.92 -11.88 -11.29
C LEU A 59 -0.87 -11.60 -12.36
N LYS A 60 -0.65 -12.55 -13.27
CA LYS A 60 0.29 -12.39 -14.39
C LYS A 60 -0.13 -11.23 -15.30
N PHE A 61 -1.40 -11.18 -15.69
CA PHE A 61 -1.96 -10.12 -16.51
C PHE A 61 -1.81 -8.75 -15.85
N ASN A 62 -2.19 -8.62 -14.57
CA ASN A 62 -2.01 -7.39 -13.81
C ASN A 62 -0.53 -6.98 -13.74
N TYR A 63 0.37 -7.94 -13.53
CA TYR A 63 1.81 -7.67 -13.48
C TYR A 63 2.34 -7.12 -14.81
N GLU A 64 1.96 -7.74 -15.92
CA GLU A 64 2.40 -7.32 -17.26
C GLU A 64 1.81 -5.98 -17.69
N ARG A 65 0.54 -5.71 -17.38
CA ARG A 65 -0.13 -4.48 -17.82
C ARG A 65 0.14 -3.27 -16.93
N ILE A 66 0.36 -3.47 -15.64
CA ILE A 66 0.65 -2.37 -14.70
C ILE A 66 2.17 -2.19 -14.65
N TYR A 67 2.91 -3.15 -14.13
CA TYR A 67 4.31 -2.94 -13.75
C TYR A 67 5.31 -2.93 -14.92
N LYS A 68 4.95 -3.47 -16.08
CA LYS A 68 5.78 -3.35 -17.30
C LYS A 68 5.38 -2.18 -18.19
N ASN A 69 4.35 -1.41 -17.84
CA ASN A 69 3.94 -0.25 -18.63
C ASN A 69 5.05 0.82 -18.59
N PRO A 70 5.59 1.25 -19.74
CA PRO A 70 6.63 2.28 -19.79
C PRO A 70 6.24 3.57 -19.07
N SER A 71 4.95 3.93 -19.11
CA SER A 71 4.41 5.11 -18.43
C SER A 71 4.48 5.01 -16.90
N ILE A 72 4.49 3.80 -16.34
CA ILE A 72 4.68 3.58 -14.89
C ILE A 72 6.17 3.62 -14.54
N LYS A 73 7.07 3.14 -15.41
CA LYS A 73 8.52 3.20 -15.15
C LYS A 73 9.05 4.62 -14.97
N ASP A 74 8.49 5.60 -15.69
CA ASP A 74 8.87 7.00 -15.52
C ASP A 74 8.36 7.55 -14.18
N GLU A 75 7.19 7.10 -13.73
CA GLU A 75 6.61 7.44 -12.43
C GLU A 75 7.27 6.70 -11.25
N ASP A 76 7.87 5.52 -11.46
CA ASP A 76 8.59 4.77 -10.43
C ASP A 76 9.70 5.61 -9.78
N SER A 77 10.40 6.40 -10.59
CA SER A 77 11.44 7.32 -10.10
C SER A 77 10.87 8.40 -9.18
N LYS A 78 9.72 8.97 -9.55
CA LYS A 78 9.02 10.00 -8.75
C LYS A 78 8.47 9.40 -7.47
N LEU A 79 7.81 8.24 -7.56
CA LEU A 79 7.29 7.52 -6.40
C LEU A 79 8.42 7.19 -5.43
N ARG A 80 9.56 6.67 -5.91
CA ARG A 80 10.72 6.40 -5.08
C ARG A 80 11.18 7.65 -4.32
N ASN A 81 11.29 8.78 -5.01
CA ASN A 81 11.66 10.05 -4.40
C ASN A 81 10.63 10.51 -3.36
N MET A 82 9.33 10.36 -3.64
CA MET A 82 8.27 10.67 -2.68
C MET A 82 8.39 9.83 -1.41
N PHE A 83 8.57 8.51 -1.56
CA PHE A 83 8.77 7.60 -0.42
C PHE A 83 10.03 7.94 0.36
N THR A 84 11.15 8.27 -0.30
CA THR A 84 12.38 8.71 0.38
C THR A 84 12.15 9.95 1.23
N VAL A 85 11.52 11.00 0.68
CA VAL A 85 11.24 12.24 1.43
C VAL A 85 10.35 11.97 2.64
N VAL A 86 9.28 11.18 2.46
CA VAL A 86 8.35 10.85 3.55
C VAL A 86 9.05 10.01 4.62
N TYR A 87 9.84 9.01 4.22
CA TYR A 87 10.60 8.17 5.12
C TYR A 87 11.61 8.98 5.94
N ASP A 88 12.45 9.78 5.30
CA ASP A 88 13.49 10.55 5.98
C ASP A 88 12.88 11.52 7.00
N ARG A 89 11.76 12.16 6.65
CA ARG A 89 11.05 13.07 7.56
C ARG A 89 10.48 12.36 8.78
N PHE A 90 9.83 11.22 8.59
CA PHE A 90 9.31 10.45 9.72
C PHE A 90 10.42 9.84 10.56
N TYR A 91 11.53 9.46 9.95
CA TYR A 91 12.71 9.00 10.67
C TYR A 91 13.30 10.12 11.54
N ASP A 92 13.47 11.33 11.00
CA ASP A 92 13.92 12.50 11.75
C ASP A 92 12.98 12.83 12.91
N GLN A 93 11.66 12.82 12.67
CA GLN A 93 10.65 13.03 13.72
C GLN A 93 10.77 11.97 14.82
N LEU A 94 10.91 10.70 14.44
CA LEU A 94 11.04 9.59 15.39
C LEU A 94 12.33 9.70 16.22
N VAL A 95 13.45 10.06 15.60
CA VAL A 95 14.74 10.25 16.28
C VAL A 95 14.73 11.48 17.18
N SER A 96 14.01 12.55 16.79
CA SER A 96 13.89 13.76 17.60
C SER A 96 13.17 13.54 18.93
N GLY A 97 12.34 12.49 19.01
CA GLY A 97 11.60 12.16 20.22
C GLY A 97 10.47 13.14 20.56
N ASP A 98 10.09 14.02 19.63
CA ASP A 98 9.03 15.01 19.87
C ASP A 98 7.63 14.34 19.81
N PRO A 99 6.92 14.26 20.95
CA PRO A 99 5.62 13.59 21.03
C PRO A 99 4.50 14.32 20.26
N GLN A 100 4.73 15.55 19.80
CA GLN A 100 3.77 16.33 19.00
C GLN A 100 3.86 16.04 17.50
N THR A 101 4.79 15.19 17.08
CA THR A 101 4.94 14.82 15.66
C THR A 101 3.91 13.79 15.24
N GLU A 102 3.58 13.77 13.94
CA GLU A 102 2.50 12.95 13.39
C GLU A 102 2.73 11.46 13.65
N ILE A 103 3.96 10.96 13.48
CA ILE A 103 4.26 9.56 13.79
C ILE A 103 4.04 9.21 15.27
N TYR A 104 4.23 10.17 16.18
CA TYR A 104 3.94 9.95 17.59
C TYR A 104 2.45 10.01 17.90
N CYS A 105 1.74 11.02 17.37
CA CYS A 105 0.32 11.20 17.63
C CYS A 105 -0.55 10.15 16.95
N ASP A 106 -0.25 9.77 15.71
CA ASP A 106 -1.11 8.91 14.88
C ASP A 106 -0.75 7.42 15.06
N TYR A 107 0.52 7.10 15.35
CA TYR A 107 0.98 5.71 15.47
C TYR A 107 1.34 5.36 16.90
N LEU A 108 2.28 6.06 17.51
CA LEU A 108 2.86 5.64 18.80
C LEU A 108 1.97 5.91 20.02
N SER A 109 1.04 6.86 19.94
CA SER A 109 0.07 7.17 21.01
C SER A 109 -0.82 5.98 21.36
N SER A 110 -1.03 5.09 20.39
CA SER A 110 -1.82 3.87 20.52
C SER A 110 -1.03 2.68 21.09
N TYR A 111 0.30 2.78 21.17
CA TYR A 111 1.18 1.75 21.70
C TYR A 111 1.56 2.01 23.17
N ASN A 112 1.78 0.93 23.93
CA ASN A 112 2.27 1.01 25.31
C ASN A 112 3.68 1.65 25.34
N PRO A 113 3.99 2.57 26.27
CA PRO A 113 5.31 3.17 26.44
C PRO A 113 6.49 2.17 26.53
N GLU A 114 6.27 0.97 27.10
CA GLU A 114 7.29 -0.10 27.13
C GLU A 114 7.60 -0.65 25.74
N TYR A 115 6.59 -0.68 24.85
CA TYR A 115 6.75 -1.08 23.46
C TYR A 115 7.76 -0.15 22.79
N PHE A 116 7.59 1.17 22.93
CA PHE A 116 8.49 2.19 22.39
C PHE A 116 9.93 2.04 22.91
N ARG A 117 10.11 1.88 24.23
CA ARG A 117 11.43 1.73 24.85
C ARG A 117 12.21 0.52 24.30
N LYS A 118 11.54 -0.61 24.09
CA LYS A 118 12.14 -1.83 23.51
C LYS A 118 12.64 -1.64 22.07
N TYR A 119 12.07 -0.72 21.29
CA TYR A 119 12.52 -0.46 19.92
C TYR A 119 13.67 0.53 19.85
N SER A 120 13.69 1.54 20.71
CA SER A 120 14.80 2.49 20.83
C SER A 120 16.12 1.80 21.17
N GLU A 121 16.06 0.74 21.98
CA GLU A 121 17.22 -0.06 22.39
C GLU A 121 17.77 -0.98 21.28
N ASN A 122 17.00 -1.25 20.21
CA ASN A 122 17.34 -2.25 19.18
C ASN A 122 17.60 -1.69 17.77
N ASN A 123 17.81 -0.38 17.61
CA ASN A 123 18.00 0.28 16.30
C ASN A 123 16.86 -0.01 15.29
N MET A 124 15.63 -0.20 15.77
CA MET A 124 14.47 -0.56 14.93
C MET A 124 13.67 0.66 14.44
N GLN A 125 14.16 1.89 14.63
CA GLN A 125 13.49 3.13 14.22
C GLN A 125 13.10 3.11 12.74
N GLY A 126 13.99 2.61 11.88
CA GLY A 126 13.70 2.49 10.45
C GLY A 126 12.53 1.56 10.14
N ARG A 127 12.39 0.45 10.88
CA ARG A 127 11.25 -0.47 10.71
C ARG A 127 9.94 0.16 11.16
N ILE A 128 9.94 0.91 12.25
CA ILE A 128 8.74 1.65 12.71
C ILE A 128 8.25 2.60 11.63
N VAL A 129 9.16 3.34 11.00
CA VAL A 129 8.80 4.26 9.92
C VAL A 129 8.24 3.50 8.70
N VAL A 130 8.85 2.36 8.33
CA VAL A 130 8.32 1.51 7.25
C VAL A 130 6.92 1.00 7.56
N ASP A 131 6.71 0.45 8.76
CA ASP A 131 5.41 -0.09 9.16
C ASP A 131 4.36 1.02 9.19
N TYR A 132 4.71 2.19 9.72
CA TYR A 132 3.84 3.36 9.74
C TYR A 132 3.45 3.80 8.33
N ILE A 133 4.41 3.93 7.41
CA ILE A 133 4.15 4.28 6.00
C ILE A 133 3.29 3.22 5.32
N SER A 134 3.50 1.93 5.61
CA SER A 134 2.73 0.83 5.02
C SER A 134 1.25 0.84 5.43
N GLY A 135 0.93 1.43 6.58
CA GLY A 135 -0.43 1.62 7.07
C GLY A 135 -1.15 2.86 6.53
N MET A 136 -0.46 3.72 5.76
CA MET A 136 -1.04 4.95 5.22
C MET A 136 -2.00 4.67 4.07
N THR A 137 -3.08 5.46 3.99
CA THR A 137 -3.86 5.56 2.76
C THR A 137 -3.11 6.41 1.72
N ASP A 138 -3.34 6.16 0.42
CA ASP A 138 -2.75 6.95 -0.67
C ASP A 138 -3.00 8.46 -0.49
N ARG A 139 -4.18 8.84 0.01
CA ARG A 139 -4.53 10.23 0.29
C ARG A 139 -3.65 10.83 1.38
N TYR A 140 -3.54 10.15 2.52
CA TYR A 140 -2.74 10.62 3.65
C TYR A 140 -1.25 10.73 3.29
N PHE A 141 -0.72 9.74 2.57
CA PHE A 141 0.66 9.77 2.08
C PHE A 141 0.93 11.01 1.21
N ASN A 142 0.03 11.32 0.27
CA ASN A 142 0.15 12.50 -0.60
C ASN A 142 0.05 13.83 0.19
N ASP A 143 -0.81 13.89 1.19
CA ASP A 143 -0.95 15.05 2.07
C ASP A 143 0.34 15.29 2.89
N CYS A 144 0.93 14.22 3.45
CA CYS A 144 2.21 14.27 4.16
C CYS A 144 3.35 14.69 3.24
N PHE A 145 3.48 14.08 2.06
CA PHE A 145 4.51 14.44 1.10
C PHE A 145 4.43 15.93 0.71
N THR A 146 3.23 16.41 0.38
CA THR A 146 2.98 17.81 0.04
C THR A 146 3.36 18.72 1.21
N LYS A 147 2.97 18.39 2.43
CA LYS A 147 3.32 19.16 3.64
C LYS A 147 4.83 19.23 3.88
N PHE A 148 5.55 18.13 3.66
CA PHE A 148 6.98 18.04 3.94
C PHE A 148 7.86 18.77 2.93
N ILE A 149 7.42 18.84 1.68
CA ILE A 149 8.15 19.52 0.60
C ILE A 149 7.77 20.99 0.45
N MET A 150 6.52 21.35 0.80
CA MET A 150 6.06 22.73 0.69
C MET A 150 6.74 23.60 1.75
N PRO A 151 7.43 24.68 1.36
CA PRO A 151 8.00 25.60 2.32
C PRO A 151 6.86 26.24 3.13
N LYS A 152 6.98 26.23 4.46
CA LYS A 152 6.09 26.99 5.33
C LYS A 152 6.23 28.46 4.91
N LYS A 153 5.15 29.06 4.38
CA LYS A 153 5.10 30.44 3.86
C LYS A 153 5.98 31.38 4.71
N PHE A 154 7.08 31.87 4.16
CA PHE A 154 7.54 33.21 4.53
C PHE A 154 6.48 34.15 3.98
N GLY A 155 5.73 34.80 4.86
CA GLY A 155 4.51 35.52 4.50
C GLY A 155 4.71 36.53 3.37
N LYS A 156 4.28 36.17 2.16
CA LYS A 156 3.65 37.03 1.15
C LYS A 156 3.16 36.17 -0.02
N ASN A 157 1.89 36.36 -0.39
CA ASN A 157 1.30 35.80 -1.60
C ASN A 157 2.09 36.29 -2.81
N ILE A 158 2.55 35.39 -3.68
CA ILE A 158 3.11 35.73 -4.98
C ILE A 158 2.34 34.98 -6.07
N TYR A 159 1.02 35.14 -6.09
CA TYR A 159 0.19 34.98 -7.29
C TYR A 159 -1.07 35.83 -7.08
N SER A 160 -0.94 37.12 -7.38
CA SER A 160 -2.02 38.06 -7.66
C SER A 160 -1.54 38.99 -8.75
#